data_AF-A0A1I2DUG9-F1
#
_entry.id   AF-A0A1I2DUG9-F1
#
_cell.length_a   1.000
_cell.length_b   1.000
_cell.length_c   1.000
_cell.angle_alpha   90.00
_cell.angle_beta   90.00
_cell.angle_gamma   90.00
#
_symmetry.space_group_name_H-M   'P 1'
#
loop_
_entity.id
_entity.type
_entity.pdbx_description
1 polymer ?
#
loop_
_entity_poly.entity_id
_entity_poly.type
_entity_poly.pdbx_seq_one_letter_code
_entity_poly.pdbx_strand_id
1 'polypeptide(L)'
;MIDITIDEACNYIGIDYMDSTIEDNLHRAIKTADAILKGSIGEKYPVDDPRAKELGLIIINDLYENRNAESNTIKGTTRRLVDDMSLQLRMELRRRKRE
;
A
#
# COMPACT_ATOMS: atom_id res chain seq x y z
N MET A 1 -11.85 4.37 -1.80
CA MET A 1 -10.76 3.96 -0.90
C MET A 1 -11.03 2.51 -0.59
N ILE A 2 -9.99 1.67 -0.56
CA ILE A 2 -10.11 0.27 -0.16
C ILE A 2 -10.83 0.15 1.19
N ASP A 3 -11.71 -0.84 1.33
CA ASP A 3 -12.49 -1.06 2.55
C ASP A 3 -11.68 -1.91 3.55
N ILE A 4 -10.63 -1.31 4.11
CA ILE A 4 -9.79 -1.86 5.18
C ILE A 4 -9.74 -0.86 6.34
N THR A 5 -10.11 -1.32 7.52
CA THR A 5 -10.02 -0.59 8.78
C THR A 5 -8.63 -0.69 9.40
N ILE A 6 -8.32 0.20 10.34
CA ILE A 6 -7.06 0.09 11.11
C ILE A 6 -7.02 -1.21 11.91
N ASP A 7 -8.13 -1.62 12.52
CA ASP A 7 -8.19 -2.85 13.30
C ASP A 7 -7.90 -4.08 12.44
N GLU A 8 -8.45 -4.15 11.22
CA GLU A 8 -8.14 -5.22 10.26
C GLU A 8 -6.65 -5.23 9.88
N ALA A 9 -6.05 -4.05 9.64
CA ALA A 9 -4.64 -3.94 9.34
C ALA A 9 -3.75 -4.36 10.52
N CYS A 10 -4.09 -3.94 11.74
CA CYS A 10 -3.39 -4.36 12.97
C CYS A 10 -3.45 -5.86 13.19
N ASN A 11 -4.65 -6.45 13.05
CA ASN A 11 -4.86 -7.90 13.19
C ASN A 11 -4.03 -8.67 12.17
N TYR A 12 -3.92 -8.18 10.93
CA TYR A 12 -3.13 -8.83 9.89
C TYR A 12 -1.64 -8.77 10.16
N ILE A 13 -1.13 -7.63 10.62
CA ILE A 13 0.31 -7.42 10.92
C ILE A 13 0.70 -8.09 12.25
N GLY A 14 -0.27 -8.33 13.14
CA GLY A 14 -0.03 -8.89 14.47
C GLY A 14 0.35 -7.82 15.51
N ILE A 15 -0.19 -6.61 15.37
CA ILE A 15 -0.01 -5.53 16.34
C ILE A 15 -1.19 -5.53 17.31
N ASP A 16 -0.91 -5.71 18.60
CA ASP A 16 -1.91 -5.76 19.68
C ASP A 16 -1.97 -4.49 20.54
N TYR A 17 -1.22 -3.45 20.16
CA TYR A 17 -1.18 -2.15 20.82
C TYR A 17 -1.31 -1.01 19.80
N MET A 18 -1.82 0.13 20.23
CA MET A 18 -1.95 1.31 19.36
C MET A 18 -1.32 2.52 20.02
N ASP A 19 -0.42 3.17 19.29
CA ASP A 19 0.06 4.51 19.58
C ASP A 19 -0.18 5.42 18.35
N SER A 20 -0.06 6.73 18.54
CA SER A 20 -0.31 7.70 17.46
C SER A 20 0.64 7.54 16.27
N THR A 21 1.85 7.05 16.49
CA THR A 21 2.83 6.83 15.42
C THR A 21 2.43 5.61 14.58
N ILE A 22 1.98 4.53 15.21
CA ILE A 22 1.47 3.34 14.52
C ILE A 22 0.22 3.69 13.73
N GLU A 23 -0.73 4.40 14.35
CA GLU A 23 -1.97 4.84 13.70
C GLU A 23 -1.69 5.67 12.44
N ASP A 24 -0.83 6.69 12.55
CA ASP A 24 -0.42 7.54 11.41
C ASP A 24 0.26 6.72 10.29
N ASN A 25 1.11 5.78 10.66
CA ASN A 25 1.81 4.91 9.71
C ASN A 25 0.84 3.99 8.97
N LEU A 26 -0.13 3.39 9.67
CA LEU A 26 -1.15 2.54 9.07
C LEU A 26 -2.10 3.34 8.18
N HIS A 27 -2.53 4.52 8.61
CA HIS A 27 -3.33 5.42 7.76
C HIS A 27 -2.61 5.78 6.46
N ARG A 28 -1.30 6.05 6.53
CA ARG A 28 -0.49 6.30 5.33
C ARG A 28 -0.41 5.05 4.44
N ALA A 29 -0.14 3.89 5.03
CA ALA A 29 -0.04 2.63 4.30
C ALA A 29 -1.36 2.25 3.59
N ILE A 30 -2.51 2.39 4.26
CA ILE A 30 -3.84 2.13 3.68
C ILE A 30 -4.10 3.03 2.46
N LYS A 31 -3.80 4.33 2.58
CA LYS A 31 -3.94 5.28 1.45
C LYS A 31 -3.03 4.93 0.29
N THR A 32 -1.78 4.53 0.57
CA THR A 32 -0.84 4.11 -0.48
C THR A 32 -1.28 2.82 -1.14
N ALA A 33 -1.78 1.83 -0.39
CA ALA A 33 -2.30 0.59 -0.94
C ALA A 33 -3.51 0.84 -1.86
N ASP A 34 -4.46 1.69 -1.48
CA ASP A 34 -5.58 2.10 -2.34
C ASP A 34 -5.07 2.72 -3.66
N ALA A 35 -4.07 3.59 -3.60
CA ALA A 35 -3.50 4.23 -4.79
C ALA A 35 -2.80 3.23 -5.71
N ILE A 36 -2.03 2.28 -5.16
CA ILE A 36 -1.38 1.21 -5.94
C ILE A 36 -2.44 0.35 -6.64
N LEU A 37 -3.51 -0.03 -5.96
CA LEU A 37 -4.57 -0.85 -6.55
C LEU A 37 -5.33 -0.10 -7.64
N LYS A 38 -5.59 1.21 -7.46
CA LYS A 38 -6.17 2.07 -8.50
C LYS A 38 -5.29 2.17 -9.73
N GLY A 39 -3.99 2.36 -9.56
CA GLY A 39 -3.04 2.41 -10.68
C GLY A 39 -2.90 1.06 -11.40
N SER A 40 -3.01 -0.05 -10.66
CA SER A 40 -2.82 -1.41 -11.19
C SER A 40 -4.05 -1.98 -11.88
N ILE A 41 -5.22 -1.85 -11.24
CA ILE A 41 -6.49 -2.49 -11.65
C ILE A 41 -7.44 -1.48 -12.30
N GLY A 42 -7.37 -0.21 -11.86
CA GLY A 42 -8.20 0.89 -12.32
C GLY A 42 -8.97 1.56 -11.19
N GLU A 43 -9.39 2.81 -11.39
CA GLU A 43 -10.08 3.65 -10.39
C GLU A 43 -11.38 3.05 -9.83
N LYS A 44 -12.01 2.13 -10.56
CA LYS A 44 -13.29 1.50 -10.20
C LYS A 44 -13.13 0.03 -9.80
N TYR A 45 -11.98 -0.36 -9.28
CA TYR A 45 -11.79 -1.71 -8.75
C TYR A 45 -12.78 -1.99 -7.59
N PRO A 46 -13.20 -3.25 -7.37
CA PRO A 46 -14.18 -3.58 -6.36
C PRO A 46 -13.53 -3.53 -4.96
N VAL A 47 -13.75 -2.43 -4.24
CA VAL A 47 -13.08 -2.14 -2.95
C VAL A 47 -13.48 -3.07 -1.79
N ASP A 48 -14.63 -3.74 -1.93
CA ASP A 48 -15.23 -4.67 -0.98
C ASP A 48 -14.95 -6.14 -1.33
N ASP A 49 -14.40 -6.42 -2.52
CA ASP A 49 -14.04 -7.77 -2.93
C ASP A 49 -12.97 -8.32 -1.98
N PRO A 50 -13.15 -9.53 -1.42
CA PRO A 50 -12.17 -10.12 -0.51
C PRO A 50 -10.75 -10.19 -1.08
N ARG A 51 -10.61 -10.36 -2.40
CA ARG A 51 -9.30 -10.37 -3.07
C ARG A 51 -8.66 -8.99 -3.07
N ALA A 52 -9.45 -7.94 -3.28
CA ALA A 52 -8.96 -6.56 -3.21
C ALA A 52 -8.51 -6.23 -1.79
N LYS A 53 -9.30 -6.61 -0.78
CA LYS A 53 -8.94 -6.48 0.64
C LYS A 53 -7.64 -7.21 0.97
N GLU A 54 -7.51 -8.48 0.57
CA GLU A 54 -6.30 -9.27 0.83
C GLU A 54 -5.06 -8.65 0.16
N LEU A 55 -5.16 -8.21 -1.10
CA LEU A 55 -4.08 -7.51 -1.78
C LEU A 55 -3.69 -6.22 -1.04
N GLY A 56 -4.69 -5.47 -0.57
CA GLY A 56 -4.47 -4.28 0.26
C GLY A 56 -3.70 -4.59 1.53
N LEU A 57 -4.09 -5.64 2.28
CA LEU A 57 -3.43 -6.07 3.51
C LEU A 57 -1.98 -6.51 3.27
N ILE A 58 -1.72 -7.26 2.20
CA ILE A 58 -0.35 -7.66 1.80
C ILE A 58 0.51 -6.42 1.53
N ILE A 59 -0.01 -5.44 0.78
CA ILE A 59 0.71 -4.20 0.47
C ILE A 59 0.95 -3.39 1.75
N ILE A 60 -0.07 -3.24 2.61
CA ILE A 60 0.04 -2.52 3.88
C ILE A 60 1.13 -3.15 4.74
N ASN A 61 1.15 -4.48 4.87
CA ASN A 61 2.18 -5.20 5.62
C ASN A 61 3.58 -4.94 5.06
N ASP A 62 3.77 -5.06 3.75
CA ASP A 62 5.09 -4.82 3.13
C ASP A 62 5.56 -3.36 3.30
N LEU A 63 4.64 -2.39 3.20
CA LEU A 63 4.93 -0.98 3.46
C LEU A 63 5.28 -0.73 4.93
N TYR A 64 4.55 -1.36 5.84
CA TYR A 64 4.73 -1.20 7.27
C TYR A 64 6.06 -1.81 7.72
N GLU A 65 6.35 -3.05 7.34
CA GLU A 65 7.58 -3.78 7.70
C GLU A 65 8.84 -3.09 7.17
N ASN A 66 8.79 -2.56 5.94
CA ASN A 66 9.97 -1.96 5.32
C ASN A 66 10.19 -0.49 5.69
N ARG A 67 9.34 0.12 6.53
CA ARG A 67 9.47 1.54 6.93
C ARG A 67 10.75 1.83 7.72
N ASN A 68 11.23 0.84 8.47
CA ASN A 68 12.41 0.92 9.34
C ASN A 68 13.62 0.21 8.72
N ALA A 69 13.71 0.11 7.39
CA ALA A 69 14.85 -0.52 6.74
C ALA A 69 16.14 0.27 7.07
N GLU A 70 16.86 -0.15 8.11
CA GLU A 70 18.12 0.45 8.54
C GLU A 70 19.20 0.26 7.45
N SER A 71 19.39 1.35 6.70
CA SER A 71 20.62 1.89 6.12
C SER A 71 21.60 1.05 5.30
N ASN A 72 21.55 -0.29 5.20
CA ASN A 72 22.57 -1.01 4.40
C ASN A 72 22.07 -1.97 3.32
N THR A 73 20.80 -2.35 3.29
CA THR A 73 20.22 -2.98 2.08
C THR A 73 18.72 -2.83 2.09
N ILE A 74 18.17 -1.95 1.25
CA ILE A 74 16.75 -2.03 0.88
C ILE A 74 16.52 -3.46 0.39
N LYS A 75 15.66 -4.23 1.09
CA LYS A 75 15.35 -5.61 0.69
C LYS A 75 14.93 -5.61 -0.78
N GLY A 76 15.35 -6.62 -1.55
CA GLY A 76 15.09 -6.67 -3.00
C GLY A 76 13.61 -6.49 -3.36
N THR A 77 12.71 -6.96 -2.48
CA THR A 77 11.26 -6.79 -2.57
C THR A 77 10.83 -5.32 -2.49
N THR A 78 11.35 -4.56 -1.52
CA THR A 78 11.03 -3.13 -1.35
C THR A 78 11.54 -2.31 -2.54
N ARG A 79 12.72 -2.63 -3.09
CA ARG A 79 13.23 -1.96 -4.30
C ARG A 79 12.28 -2.20 -5.48
N ARG A 80 11.83 -3.43 -5.66
CA ARG A 80 10.86 -3.79 -6.69
C ARG A 80 9.54 -3.04 -6.51
N LEU A 81 9.03 -2.95 -5.27
CA LEU A 81 7.82 -2.18 -4.97
C LEU A 81 7.98 -0.70 -5.36
N VAL A 82 9.12 -0.08 -5.04
CA VAL A 82 9.44 1.30 -5.43
C VAL A 82 9.52 1.47 -6.95
N ASP A 83 10.17 0.54 -7.65
CA ASP A 83 10.28 0.57 -9.11
C ASP A 83 8.91 0.42 -9.78
N ASP A 84 8.07 -0.49 -9.29
CA ASP A 84 6.72 -0.74 -9.81
C ASP A 84 5.80 0.48 -9.59
N MET A 85 5.81 1.07 -8.38
CA MET A 85 5.07 2.32 -8.10
C MET A 85 5.55 3.47 -8.99
N SER A 86 6.86 3.59 -9.18
CA SER A 86 7.44 4.63 -10.05
C SER A 86 7.03 4.44 -11.50
N LEU A 87 6.97 3.19 -11.98
CA LEU A 87 6.52 2.87 -13.33
C LEU A 87 5.04 3.23 -13.52
N GLN A 88 4.18 2.86 -12.56
CA GLN A 88 2.74 3.18 -12.60
C GLN A 88 2.51 4.69 -12.70
N LEU A 89 3.14 5.48 -11.83
CA LEU A 89 3.04 6.95 -11.87
C LEU A 89 3.52 7.52 -13.22
N ARG A 90 4.61 7.00 -13.79
CA ARG A 90 5.09 7.42 -15.12
C ARG A 90 4.08 7.11 -16.23
N MET A 91 3.43 5.95 -16.16
CA MET A 91 2.41 5.56 -17.14
C MET A 91 1.16 6.43 -17.02
N GLU A 92 0.71 6.69 -15.81
CA GLU A 92 -0.44 7.58 -15.54
C GLU A 92 -0.17 9.01 -16.00
N LEU A 93 1.01 9.57 -15.71
CA LEU A 93 1.42 10.90 -16.21
C LEU A 93 1.42 10.97 -17.74
N ARG A 94 1.84 9.90 -18.41
CA ARG A 94 1.81 9.82 -19.89
C ARG A 94 0.40 9.65 -20.45
N ARG A 95 -0.52 9.06 -19.69
CA ARG A 95 -1.94 8.95 -20.06
C ARG A 95 -2.64 10.32 -19.93
N ARG A 96 -2.45 11.01 -18.81
CA ARG A 96 -3.00 12.35 -18.56
C ARG A 96 -2.53 13.42 -19.57
N LYS A 97 -1.36 13.24 -20.19
CA LYS A 97 -0.90 14.13 -21.28
C LYS A 97 -1.60 13.90 -22.62
N ARG A 98 -2.28 12.77 -22.80
CA ARG A 98 -2.95 12.39 -24.05
C ARG A 98 -4.46 12.61 -24.01
N GLU A 99 -5.01 12.85 -22.83
CA GLU A 99 -6.38 13.28 -22.57
C GLU A 99 -6.44 14.81 -22.58
#